data_AF-A0A834RDE2-F1
#
_entry.id   AF-A0A834RDE2-F1
#
_cell.length_a   1.000
_cell.length_b   1.000
_cell.length_c   1.000
_cell.angle_alpha   90.00
_cell.angle_beta   90.00
_cell.angle_gamma   90.00
#
_symmetry.space_group_name_H-M   'P 1'
#
loop_
_entity.id
_entity.type
_entity.pdbx_description
1 polymer ?
#
loop_
_entity_poly.entity_id
_entity_poly.type
_entity_poly.pdbx_seq_one_letter_code
_entity_poly.pdbx_strand_id
1 'polypeptide(L)'
;MESIRDPKEIDKDRNEIEMISNKRKENILLFVPNIIGFIRILLAFVSFFFMPKNPIPALIFYFLSAFLDAFDGLAARAYNQATKFGALLDQITDRCGTLSLLMILGTFYPEMILFFQLIMIIDIASHWIHTQVSIMIGKSHKSISHDENIILYYYYNNRPLLFGLCFTNEAFFILLYLVHFSMDPQ
;
A
#
# COMPACT_ATOMS: atom_id res chain seq x y z
N MET A 1 -44.91 -2.77 -29.76
CA MET A 1 -45.04 -3.87 -28.80
C MET A 1 -43.64 -4.26 -28.39
N GLU A 2 -43.17 -3.74 -27.25
CA GLU A 2 -41.91 -4.16 -26.65
C GLU A 2 -42.18 -5.56 -26.07
N SER A 3 -41.57 -6.58 -26.67
CA SER A 3 -41.69 -7.96 -26.20
C SER A 3 -41.14 -8.03 -24.78
N ILE A 4 -42.02 -8.23 -23.79
CA ILE A 4 -41.64 -8.46 -22.41
C ILE A 4 -40.90 -9.80 -22.39
N ARG A 5 -39.57 -9.75 -22.24
CA ARG A 5 -38.71 -10.94 -22.12
C ARG A 5 -39.18 -11.82 -20.96
N ASP A 6 -39.14 -13.14 -21.15
CA ASP A 6 -39.61 -14.11 -20.16
C ASP A 6 -38.79 -13.96 -18.85
N PRO A 7 -39.45 -13.84 -17.68
CA PRO A 7 -38.76 -13.74 -16.38
C PRO A 7 -37.70 -14.81 -16.13
N LYS A 8 -37.88 -16.03 -16.66
CA LYS A 8 -36.90 -17.13 -16.51
C LYS A 8 -35.63 -16.91 -17.33
N GLU A 9 -35.72 -16.20 -18.44
CA GLU A 9 -34.59 -15.89 -19.32
C GLU A 9 -33.71 -14.78 -18.71
N ILE A 10 -34.36 -13.78 -18.08
CA ILE A 10 -33.69 -12.70 -17.33
C ILE A 10 -32.91 -13.26 -16.13
N ASP A 11 -33.48 -14.22 -15.40
CA ASP A 11 -32.83 -14.83 -14.23
C ASP A 11 -31.64 -15.71 -14.64
N LYS A 12 -31.72 -16.38 -15.80
CA LYS A 12 -30.61 -17.15 -16.37
C LYS A 12 -29.43 -16.26 -16.78
N ASP A 13 -29.69 -15.17 -17.49
CA ASP A 13 -28.66 -14.20 -17.89
C ASP A 13 -27.99 -13.57 -16.66
N ARG A 14 -28.77 -13.26 -15.61
CA ARG A 14 -28.25 -12.71 -14.36
C ARG A 14 -27.30 -13.67 -13.65
N ASN A 15 -27.68 -14.94 -13.55
CA ASN A 15 -26.85 -15.99 -12.96
C ASN A 15 -25.56 -16.24 -13.78
N GLU A 16 -25.65 -16.16 -15.11
CA GLU A 16 -24.47 -16.32 -15.99
C GLU A 16 -23.51 -15.13 -15.87
N ILE A 17 -24.03 -13.90 -15.81
CA ILE A 17 -23.23 -12.68 -15.55
C ILE A 17 -22.56 -12.76 -14.17
N GLU A 18 -23.25 -13.25 -13.15
CA GLU A 18 -22.71 -13.42 -11.80
C GLU A 18 -21.61 -14.48 -11.76
N MET A 19 -21.80 -15.62 -12.46
CA MET A 19 -20.77 -16.65 -12.61
C MET A 19 -19.53 -16.12 -13.34
N ILE A 20 -19.71 -15.40 -14.46
CA ILE A 20 -18.60 -14.81 -15.23
C ILE A 20 -17.86 -13.76 -14.39
N SER A 21 -18.59 -12.95 -13.62
CA SER A 21 -18.03 -11.96 -12.70
C SER A 21 -17.19 -12.62 -11.61
N ASN A 22 -17.71 -13.66 -10.96
CA ASN A 22 -17.00 -14.40 -9.91
C ASN A 22 -15.76 -15.10 -10.45
N LYS A 23 -15.86 -15.77 -11.61
CA LYS A 23 -14.70 -16.39 -12.27
C LYS A 23 -13.62 -15.36 -12.63
N ARG A 24 -14.01 -14.15 -13.04
CA ARG A 24 -13.06 -13.06 -13.30
C ARG A 24 -12.40 -12.55 -12.02
N LYS A 25 -13.15 -12.46 -10.90
CA LYS A 25 -12.62 -12.07 -9.58
C LYS A 25 -11.64 -13.10 -9.03
N GLU A 26 -11.96 -14.40 -9.13
CA GLU A 26 -11.05 -15.48 -8.72
C GLU A 26 -9.74 -15.43 -9.49
N ASN A 27 -9.80 -15.19 -10.81
CA ASN A 27 -8.60 -15.03 -11.63
C ASN A 27 -7.76 -13.83 -11.19
N ILE A 28 -8.39 -12.71 -10.81
CA ILE A 28 -7.67 -11.53 -10.34
C ILE A 28 -6.83 -11.85 -9.10
N LEU A 29 -7.37 -12.59 -8.12
CA LEU A 29 -6.62 -12.96 -6.91
C LEU A 29 -5.37 -13.81 -7.21
N LEU A 30 -5.44 -14.64 -8.25
CA LEU A 30 -4.36 -15.54 -8.68
C LEU A 30 -3.39 -14.89 -9.68
N PHE A 31 -3.53 -13.59 -9.98
CA PHE A 31 -2.55 -12.88 -10.81
C PHE A 31 -1.19 -12.87 -10.13
N VAL A 32 -0.13 -13.05 -10.92
CA VAL A 32 1.27 -13.06 -10.47
C VAL A 32 1.60 -11.86 -9.57
N PRO A 33 1.26 -10.60 -9.92
CA PRO A 33 1.50 -9.45 -9.03
C PRO A 33 0.76 -9.55 -7.69
N ASN A 34 -0.46 -10.09 -7.65
CA ASN A 34 -1.23 -10.21 -6.42
C ASN A 34 -0.70 -11.33 -5.51
N ILE A 35 -0.20 -12.42 -6.09
CA ILE A 35 0.51 -13.47 -5.35
C ILE A 35 1.77 -12.89 -4.68
N ILE A 36 2.54 -12.08 -5.41
CA ILE A 36 3.68 -11.35 -4.84
C ILE A 36 3.21 -10.43 -3.70
N GLY A 37 2.11 -9.71 -3.89
CA GLY A 37 1.48 -8.90 -2.83
C GLY A 37 1.13 -9.69 -1.56
N PHE A 38 0.57 -10.90 -1.70
CA PHE A 38 0.30 -11.75 -0.54
C PHE A 38 1.58 -12.25 0.14
N ILE A 39 2.64 -12.54 -0.62
CA ILE A 39 3.95 -12.88 -0.07
C ILE A 39 4.53 -11.69 0.70
N ARG A 40 4.40 -10.46 0.20
CA ARG A 40 4.80 -9.24 0.90
C ARG A 40 4.11 -9.10 2.25
N ILE A 41 2.79 -9.34 2.30
CA ILE A 41 2.03 -9.31 3.57
C ILE A 41 2.58 -10.34 4.57
N LEU A 42 2.89 -11.56 4.12
CA LEU A 42 3.48 -12.58 4.97
C LEU A 42 4.85 -12.16 5.50
N LEU A 43 5.72 -11.62 4.64
CA LEU A 43 7.04 -11.13 5.04
C LEU A 43 6.95 -9.97 6.02
N ALA A 44 6.04 -9.03 5.79
CA ALA A 44 5.75 -7.93 6.71
C ALA A 44 5.30 -8.46 8.07
N PHE A 45 4.41 -9.46 8.11
CA PHE A 45 3.97 -10.09 9.35
C PHE A 45 5.13 -10.75 10.12
N VAL A 46 6.01 -11.47 9.41
CA VAL A 46 7.22 -12.06 10.01
C VAL A 46 8.14 -10.96 10.56
N SER A 47 8.32 -9.86 9.83
CA SER A 47 9.06 -8.69 10.31
C SER A 47 8.47 -8.16 11.63
N PHE A 48 7.15 -7.95 11.69
CA PHE A 48 6.48 -7.43 12.88
C PHE A 48 6.63 -8.34 14.09
N PHE A 49 6.65 -9.66 13.88
CA PHE A 49 6.87 -10.62 14.94
C PHE A 49 8.28 -10.50 15.57
N PHE A 50 9.30 -10.25 14.76
CA PHE A 50 10.68 -10.09 15.25
C PHE A 50 10.99 -8.69 15.76
N MET A 51 10.24 -7.69 15.31
CA MET A 51 10.49 -6.26 15.57
C MET A 51 10.72 -5.90 17.05
N PRO A 52 10.03 -6.48 18.05
CA PRO A 52 10.27 -6.16 19.45
C PRO A 52 11.53 -6.78 20.06
N LYS A 53 12.09 -7.83 19.45
CA LYS A 53 13.11 -8.69 20.08
C LYS A 53 14.43 -8.76 19.32
N ASN A 54 14.37 -8.86 17.99
CA ASN A 54 15.53 -9.14 17.16
C ASN A 54 15.54 -8.20 15.94
N PRO A 55 16.36 -7.13 15.96
CA PRO A 55 16.34 -6.11 14.92
C PRO A 55 16.83 -6.62 13.56
N ILE A 56 17.78 -7.54 13.54
CA ILE A 56 18.36 -8.08 12.30
C ILE A 56 17.32 -8.84 11.47
N PRO A 57 16.66 -9.91 11.96
CA PRO A 57 15.63 -10.60 11.19
C PRO A 57 14.45 -9.68 10.88
N ALA A 58 14.04 -8.80 11.80
CA ALA A 58 12.98 -7.83 11.55
C ALA A 58 13.28 -7.00 10.29
N LEU A 59 14.47 -6.37 10.23
CA LEU A 59 14.87 -5.56 9.09
C LEU A 59 15.04 -6.37 7.81
N ILE A 60 15.60 -7.58 7.87
CA ILE A 60 15.72 -8.44 6.69
C ILE A 60 14.34 -8.69 6.07
N PHE A 61 13.36 -9.11 6.87
CA PHE A 61 12.00 -9.36 6.38
C PHE A 61 11.28 -8.08 5.96
N TYR A 62 11.52 -6.97 6.65
CA TYR A 62 10.99 -5.65 6.31
C TYR A 62 11.47 -5.20 4.92
N PHE A 63 12.79 -5.20 4.71
CA PHE A 63 13.39 -4.82 3.43
C PHE A 63 13.04 -5.80 2.32
N LEU A 64 12.93 -7.10 2.61
CA LEU A 64 12.50 -8.08 1.61
C LEU A 64 11.06 -7.84 1.16
N SER A 65 10.16 -7.48 2.09
CA SER A 65 8.80 -7.09 1.76
C SER A 65 8.75 -5.82 0.91
N ALA A 66 9.50 -4.78 1.30
CA ALA A 66 9.59 -3.52 0.55
C ALA A 66 10.26 -3.70 -0.81
N PHE A 67 11.23 -4.61 -0.94
CA PHE A 67 11.91 -4.88 -2.20
C PHE A 67 10.97 -5.57 -3.21
N LEU A 68 10.13 -6.50 -2.74
CA LEU A 68 9.16 -7.20 -3.57
C LEU A 68 8.06 -6.29 -4.14
N ASP A 69 7.83 -5.12 -3.56
CA ASP A 69 6.95 -4.08 -4.11
C ASP A 69 7.29 -3.74 -5.56
N ALA A 70 8.57 -3.45 -5.80
CA ALA A 70 9.04 -3.16 -7.15
C ALA A 70 8.73 -4.33 -8.11
N PHE A 71 8.84 -5.58 -7.63
CA PHE A 71 8.62 -6.77 -8.46
C PHE A 71 7.16 -7.00 -8.82
N ASP A 72 6.21 -6.75 -7.91
CA ASP A 72 4.79 -6.86 -8.28
C ASP A 72 4.40 -5.81 -9.33
N GLY A 73 4.92 -4.59 -9.23
CA GLY A 73 4.69 -3.55 -10.21
C GLY A 73 5.32 -3.88 -11.58
N LEU A 74 6.52 -4.46 -11.58
CA LEU A 74 7.16 -4.97 -12.80
C LEU A 74 6.35 -6.13 -13.41
N ALA A 75 5.93 -7.10 -12.60
CA ALA A 75 5.13 -8.25 -13.04
C ALA A 75 3.76 -7.81 -13.59
N ALA A 76 3.08 -6.86 -12.93
CA ALA A 76 1.80 -6.32 -13.39
C ALA A 76 1.90 -5.70 -14.79
N ARG A 77 3.00 -4.98 -15.07
CA ARG A 77 3.28 -4.39 -16.38
C ARG A 77 3.69 -5.43 -17.41
N ALA A 78 4.55 -6.39 -17.03
CA ALA A 78 5.05 -7.42 -17.94
C ALA A 78 3.95 -8.39 -18.40
N TYR A 79 3.05 -8.79 -17.49
CA TYR A 79 1.97 -9.73 -17.78
C TYR A 79 0.64 -9.06 -18.16
N ASN A 80 0.61 -7.72 -18.23
CA ASN A 80 -0.61 -6.93 -18.45
C ASN A 80 -1.74 -7.29 -17.45
N GLN A 81 -1.36 -7.54 -16.21
CA GLN A 81 -2.22 -7.97 -15.09
C GLN A 81 -2.43 -6.85 -14.06
N ALA A 82 -2.24 -5.59 -14.45
CA ALA A 82 -2.47 -4.44 -13.58
C ALA A 82 -3.96 -4.31 -13.23
N THR A 83 -4.28 -4.32 -11.94
CA THR A 83 -5.67 -4.23 -11.45
C THR A 83 -5.81 -3.16 -10.36
N LYS A 84 -7.01 -2.58 -10.22
CA LYS A 84 -7.33 -1.66 -9.12
C LYS A 84 -7.18 -2.32 -7.75
N PHE A 85 -7.52 -3.61 -7.67
CA PHE A 85 -7.34 -4.40 -6.46
C PHE A 85 -5.86 -4.53 -6.07
N GLY A 86 -5.00 -4.92 -7.03
CA GLY A 86 -3.56 -5.04 -6.77
C GLY A 86 -2.94 -3.72 -6.33
N ALA A 87 -3.29 -2.62 -6.99
CA ALA A 87 -2.81 -1.28 -6.60
C ALA A 87 -3.27 -0.86 -5.19
N LEU A 88 -4.49 -1.24 -4.78
CA LEU A 88 -4.99 -0.98 -3.44
C LEU A 88 -4.29 -1.87 -2.39
N LEU A 89 -4.10 -3.15 -2.72
CA LEU A 89 -3.42 -4.13 -1.86
C LEU A 89 -1.99 -3.69 -1.55
N ASP A 90 -1.27 -3.25 -2.58
CA ASP A 90 0.07 -2.69 -2.49
C ASP A 90 0.11 -1.47 -1.54
N GLN A 91 -0.69 -0.45 -1.84
CA GLN A 91 -0.76 0.77 -1.03
C GLN A 91 -1.06 0.47 0.45
N ILE A 92 -2.00 -0.43 0.74
CA ILE A 92 -2.35 -0.81 2.12
C ILE A 92 -1.17 -1.52 2.80
N THR A 93 -0.50 -2.44 2.09
CA THR A 93 0.62 -3.22 2.63
C THR A 93 1.77 -2.32 3.05
N ASP A 94 2.11 -1.32 2.23
CA ASP A 94 3.13 -0.32 2.58
C ASP A 94 2.77 0.45 3.85
N ARG A 95 1.51 0.92 3.96
CA ARG A 95 1.07 1.67 5.14
C ARG A 95 1.10 0.81 6.40
N CYS A 96 0.75 -0.47 6.30
CA CYS A 96 0.88 -1.40 7.43
C CYS A 96 2.35 -1.58 7.85
N GLY A 97 3.29 -1.56 6.91
CA GLY A 97 4.73 -1.57 7.18
C GLY A 97 5.17 -0.40 8.06
N THR A 98 4.97 0.83 7.55
CA THR A 98 5.36 2.06 8.27
C THR A 98 4.59 2.20 9.60
N LEU A 99 3.30 1.81 9.64
CA LEU A 99 2.50 1.84 10.88
C LEU A 99 3.08 0.94 11.97
N SER A 100 3.42 -0.30 11.64
CA SER A 100 4.06 -1.23 12.58
C SER A 100 5.40 -0.70 13.09
N LEU A 101 6.20 -0.08 12.22
CA LEU A 101 7.46 0.55 12.60
C LEU A 101 7.25 1.73 13.56
N LEU A 102 6.28 2.60 13.29
CA LEU A 102 5.94 3.71 14.19
C LEU A 102 5.37 3.23 15.52
N MET A 103 4.57 2.15 15.52
CA MET A 103 4.04 1.56 16.75
C MET A 103 5.16 1.04 17.65
N ILE A 104 6.16 0.32 17.12
CA ILE A 104 7.29 -0.14 17.94
C ILE A 104 8.15 1.02 18.41
N LEU A 105 8.34 2.05 17.59
CA LEU A 105 9.08 3.24 18.01
C LEU A 105 8.37 3.98 19.14
N GLY A 106 7.04 3.97 19.16
CA GLY A 106 6.25 4.50 20.26
C GLY A 106 6.43 3.73 21.58
N THR A 107 6.79 2.44 21.55
CA THR A 107 7.13 1.69 22.77
C THR A 107 8.55 1.97 23.23
N PHE A 108 9.48 2.23 22.29
CA PHE A 108 10.88 2.55 22.59
C PHE A 108 11.08 4.00 23.06
N TYR A 109 10.28 4.93 22.55
CA TYR A 109 10.37 6.37 22.86
C TYR A 109 9.00 6.91 23.30
N PRO A 110 8.52 6.57 24.51
CA PRO A 110 7.20 6.99 24.99
C PRO A 110 6.97 8.50 24.99
N GLU A 111 8.01 9.30 25.25
CA GLU A 111 7.96 10.77 25.23
C GLU A 111 7.60 11.34 23.84
N MET A 112 7.88 10.58 22.77
CA MET A 112 7.63 10.97 21.38
C MET A 112 6.34 10.37 20.82
N ILE A 113 5.52 9.69 21.65
CA ILE A 113 4.33 8.96 21.17
C ILE A 113 3.32 9.86 20.44
N LEU A 114 3.12 11.09 20.93
CA LEU A 114 2.23 12.06 20.29
C LEU A 114 2.75 12.44 18.89
N PHE A 115 4.06 12.58 18.73
CA PHE A 115 4.69 12.89 17.45
C PHE A 115 4.46 11.75 16.43
N PHE A 116 4.70 10.50 16.82
CA PHE A 116 4.45 9.35 15.95
C PHE A 116 2.97 9.19 15.60
N GLN A 117 2.06 9.43 16.54
CA GLN A 117 0.61 9.41 16.29
C GLN A 117 0.20 10.47 15.26
N LEU A 118 0.70 11.70 15.38
CA LEU A 118 0.38 12.76 14.43
C LEU A 118 0.87 12.43 13.02
N ILE A 119 2.11 11.94 12.88
CA ILE A 119 2.66 11.51 11.58
C ILE A 119 1.80 10.40 10.98
N MET A 120 1.43 9.39 11.79
CA MET A 120 0.61 8.26 11.35
C MET A 120 -0.78 8.71 10.87
N ILE A 121 -1.43 9.62 11.60
CA ILE A 121 -2.74 10.16 11.23
C ILE A 121 -2.64 10.91 9.90
N ILE A 122 -1.62 11.75 9.74
CA ILE A 122 -1.42 12.52 8.50
C ILE A 122 -1.15 11.58 7.32
N ASP A 123 -0.31 10.55 7.50
CA ASP A 123 0.02 9.60 6.44
C ASP A 123 -1.21 8.80 5.98
N ILE A 124 -1.99 8.24 6.91
CA ILE A 124 -3.19 7.46 6.59
C ILE A 124 -4.27 8.36 5.98
N ALA A 125 -4.55 9.53 6.57
CA ALA A 125 -5.59 10.43 6.09
C ALA A 125 -5.30 10.96 4.69
N SER A 126 -4.05 11.39 4.44
CA SER A 126 -3.65 11.92 3.12
C SER A 126 -3.76 10.87 2.02
N HIS A 127 -3.27 9.66 2.27
CA HIS A 127 -3.37 8.55 1.32
C HIS A 127 -4.80 8.10 1.08
N TRP A 128 -5.62 8.02 2.14
CA TRP A 128 -7.03 7.67 2.01
C TRP A 128 -7.79 8.67 1.14
N ILE A 129 -7.65 9.97 1.43
CA ILE A 129 -8.27 11.04 0.65
C ILE A 129 -7.80 10.98 -0.80
N HIS A 130 -6.49 10.86 -1.04
CA HIS A 130 -5.93 10.78 -2.39
C HIS A 130 -6.48 9.59 -3.19
N THR A 131 -6.61 8.42 -2.56
CA THR A 131 -7.17 7.22 -3.21
C THR A 131 -8.65 7.39 -3.51
N GLN A 132 -9.44 7.93 -2.59
CA GLN A 132 -10.87 8.20 -2.81
C GLN A 132 -11.09 9.20 -3.94
N VAL A 133 -10.34 10.30 -3.95
CA VAL A 133 -10.40 11.35 -4.97
C VAL A 133 -9.97 10.81 -6.35
N SER A 134 -8.97 9.92 -6.39
CA SER A 134 -8.56 9.22 -7.63
C SER A 134 -9.62 8.26 -8.16
N ILE A 135 -10.35 7.58 -7.28
CA ILE A 135 -11.47 6.70 -7.66
C ILE A 135 -12.64 7.52 -8.20
N MET A 136 -13.01 8.61 -7.53
CA MET A 136 -14.14 9.47 -7.91
C MET A 136 -13.95 10.14 -9.27
N ILE A 137 -12.73 10.56 -9.60
CA ILE A 137 -12.43 11.31 -10.82
C ILE A 137 -12.11 10.37 -12.01
N GLY A 138 -11.93 9.07 -11.76
CA GLY A 138 -11.66 8.08 -12.81
C GLY A 138 -10.31 8.26 -13.52
N LYS A 139 -9.48 9.19 -13.04
CA LYS A 139 -8.11 9.45 -13.46
C LYS A 139 -7.21 9.50 -12.22
N SER A 140 -6.01 8.93 -12.33
CA SER A 140 -4.94 9.14 -11.34
C SER A 140 -4.57 10.63 -11.34
N HIS A 141 -4.68 11.30 -10.19
CA HIS A 141 -4.48 12.75 -10.00
C HIS A 141 -3.05 13.27 -10.21
N LYS A 142 -2.22 12.60 -11.01
CA LYS A 142 -0.89 13.09 -11.39
C LYS A 142 -0.91 14.34 -12.29
N SER A 143 -2.03 15.05 -12.37
CA SER A 143 -2.17 16.36 -13.03
C SER A 143 -2.88 17.33 -12.08
N ILE A 144 -2.19 17.79 -11.04
CA ILE A 144 -2.61 18.96 -10.27
C ILE A 144 -2.46 20.17 -11.19
N SER A 145 -3.57 20.87 -11.46
CA SER A 145 -3.56 22.15 -12.16
C SER A 145 -2.73 23.16 -11.36
N HIS A 146 -1.98 24.00 -12.08
CA HIS A 146 -1.03 24.98 -11.52
C HIS A 146 -1.65 25.96 -10.50
N ASP A 147 -2.98 26.06 -10.46
CA ASP A 147 -3.73 27.14 -9.82
C ASP A 147 -4.10 26.92 -8.34
N GLU A 148 -3.76 25.78 -7.72
CA GLU A 148 -4.20 25.51 -6.34
C GLU A 148 -3.09 25.60 -5.28
N ASN A 149 -1.87 25.09 -5.51
CA ASN A 149 -0.76 25.18 -4.54
C ASN A 149 0.62 24.93 -5.19
N ILE A 150 1.50 25.94 -5.21
CA ILE A 150 2.86 25.88 -5.81
C ILE A 150 3.75 24.82 -5.13
N ILE A 151 3.70 24.72 -3.79
CA ILE A 151 4.49 23.74 -3.04
C ILE A 151 4.07 22.31 -3.42
N LEU A 152 2.77 22.09 -3.50
CA LEU A 152 2.19 20.80 -3.87
C LEU A 152 2.52 20.43 -5.32
N TYR A 153 2.53 21.42 -6.23
CA TYR A 153 2.94 21.22 -7.62
C TYR A 153 4.40 20.75 -7.72
N TYR A 154 5.34 21.42 -7.07
CA TYR A 154 6.75 20.99 -7.10
C TYR A 154 6.95 19.62 -6.45
N TYR A 155 6.20 19.32 -5.38
CA TYR A 155 6.23 18.04 -4.70
C TYR A 155 5.78 16.87 -5.61
N TYR A 156 4.66 17.01 -6.32
CA TYR A 156 4.14 15.94 -7.19
C TYR A 156 4.76 15.91 -8.60
N ASN A 157 5.25 17.04 -9.11
CA ASN A 157 5.83 17.12 -10.45
C ASN A 157 7.28 16.58 -10.50
N ASN A 158 8.03 16.74 -9.41
CA ASN A 158 9.42 16.26 -9.33
C ASN A 158 9.51 14.86 -8.69
N ARG A 159 9.44 13.81 -9.52
CA ARG A 159 9.51 12.40 -9.05
C ARG A 159 10.73 12.10 -8.18
N PRO A 160 11.97 12.50 -8.54
CA PRO A 160 13.13 12.34 -7.66
C PRO A 160 12.95 12.95 -6.26
N LEU A 161 12.33 14.13 -6.16
CA LEU A 161 12.09 14.79 -4.87
C LEU A 161 11.09 14.01 -4.02
N LEU A 162 9.99 13.54 -4.62
CA LEU A 162 8.98 12.72 -3.96
C LEU A 162 9.60 11.43 -3.39
N PHE A 163 10.31 10.68 -4.25
CA PHE A 163 10.99 9.45 -3.82
C PHE A 163 12.05 9.71 -2.75
N GLY A 164 12.83 10.78 -2.89
CA GLY A 164 13.86 11.16 -1.92
C GLY A 164 13.26 11.48 -0.54
N LEU A 165 12.14 12.22 -0.48
CA LEU A 165 11.49 12.54 0.78
C LEU A 165 10.92 11.29 1.46
N CYS A 166 10.19 10.45 0.72
CA CYS A 166 9.65 9.19 1.24
C CYS A 166 10.76 8.26 1.73
N PHE A 167 11.83 8.09 0.94
CA PHE A 167 12.97 7.27 1.32
C PHE A 167 13.66 7.80 2.58
N THR A 168 13.86 9.12 2.67
CA THR A 168 14.50 9.75 3.84
C THR A 168 13.65 9.59 5.11
N ASN A 169 12.33 9.76 4.98
CA ASN A 169 11.39 9.56 6.09
C ASN A 169 11.41 8.12 6.60
N GLU A 170 11.37 7.15 5.69
CA GLU A 170 11.43 5.73 6.04
C GLU A 170 12.79 5.35 6.67
N ALA A 171 13.89 5.83 6.06
CA ALA A 171 15.23 5.62 6.58
C ALA A 171 15.40 6.22 7.98
N PHE A 172 14.82 7.39 8.26
CA PHE A 172 14.85 8.01 9.58
C PHE A 172 14.25 7.10 10.66
N PHE A 173 13.07 6.52 10.43
CA PHE A 173 12.44 5.61 11.40
C PHE A 173 13.22 4.30 11.55
N ILE A 174 13.75 3.74 10.46
CA ILE A 174 14.60 2.54 10.52
C ILE A 174 15.88 2.82 11.30
N LEU A 175 16.49 4.00 11.14
CA LEU A 175 17.68 4.40 11.88
C LEU A 175 17.37 4.59 13.36
N LEU A 176 16.25 5.24 13.72
CA LEU A 176 15.81 5.32 15.12
C LEU A 176 15.62 3.93 15.73
N TYR A 177 15.01 3.01 14.97
CA TYR A 177 14.82 1.63 15.40
C TYR A 177 16.16 0.93 15.66
N LEU A 178 17.15 1.09 14.78
CA LEU A 178 18.50 0.54 14.96
C LEU A 178 19.25 1.18 16.14
N VAL A 179 19.09 2.47 16.34
CA VAL A 179 19.73 3.21 17.44
C VAL A 179 19.26 2.69 18.78
N HIS A 180 17.96 2.40 18.95
CA HIS A 180 17.44 1.80 20.19
C HIS A 180 18.19 0.53 20.58
N PHE A 181 18.32 -0.44 19.66
CA PHE A 181 19.03 -1.69 19.93
C PHE A 181 20.56 -1.55 20.03
N SER A 182 21.12 -0.47 19.49
CA SER A 182 22.56 -0.19 19.60
C SER A 182 22.92 0.46 20.94
N MET A 183 22.00 1.26 21.50
CA MET A 183 22.19 1.93 22.79
C MET A 183 21.87 1.01 23.97
N ASP A 184 20.85 0.16 23.84
CA ASP A 184 20.46 -0.83 24.84
C ASP A 184 20.47 -2.25 24.24
N PRO A 185 21.65 -2.87 24.06
CA PRO A 185 21.73 -4.27 23.65
C PRO A 185 21.13 -5.14 24.76
N GLN A 186 19.92 -5.67 24.53
CA GLN A 186 19.27 -6.67 25.38
C GLN A 186 19.99 -8.01 25.35
#